data_AF-A0A6J1WY75-F1
#
_entry.id   AF-A0A6J1WY75-F1
#
_cell.length_a   1.000
_cell.length_b   1.000
_cell.length_c   1.000
_cell.angle_alpha   90.00
_cell.angle_beta   90.00
_cell.angle_gamma   90.00
#
_symmetry.space_group_name_H-M   'P 1'
#
loop_
_entity.id
_entity.type
_entity.pdbx_description
1 polymer ?
#
loop_
_entity_poly.entity_id
_entity_poly.type
_entity_poly.pdbx_seq_one_letter_code
_entity_poly.pdbx_strand_id
1 'polypeptide(L)'
;MAAVSDVCAGLIRHKTILLREICDTNILDVLVKKGIFNVGDLELITSAPDSEKCNYFVEVVSKQSGVKLVELCSVLDKECPKLSKELKNDRHRFIVNGFHSLDSAKENMVMSHNLHRSVEL
;
A
#
# COMPACT_ATOMS: atom_id res chain seq x y z
N MET A 1 4.96 -5.16 13.03
CA MET A 1 4.46 -6.05 11.96
C MET A 1 3.83 -5.15 10.92
N ALA A 2 4.33 -5.07 9.68
CA ALA A 2 3.54 -4.40 8.64
C ALA A 2 2.25 -5.21 8.50
N ALA A 3 1.12 -4.62 8.85
CA ALA A 3 -0.14 -5.33 8.84
C ALA A 3 -0.44 -5.70 7.39
N VAL A 4 -1.07 -6.85 7.15
CA VAL A 4 -1.56 -7.27 5.82
C VAL A 4 -2.27 -6.11 5.11
N SER A 5 -3.00 -5.32 5.89
CA SER A 5 -3.67 -4.08 5.50
C SER A 5 -2.75 -3.05 4.82
N ASP A 6 -1.51 -2.86 5.29
CA ASP A 6 -0.54 -1.92 4.71
C ASP A 6 -0.09 -2.37 3.32
N VAL A 7 0.13 -3.69 3.16
CA VAL A 7 0.54 -4.30 1.88
C VAL A 7 -0.61 -4.21 0.89
N CYS A 8 -1.82 -4.61 1.29
CA CYS A 8 -3.01 -4.51 0.44
C CYS A 8 -3.32 -3.06 0.03
N ALA A 9 -3.23 -2.10 0.96
CA ALA A 9 -3.44 -0.69 0.66
C ALA A 9 -2.43 -0.14 -0.34
N GLY A 10 -1.15 -0.49 -0.19
CA GLY A 10 -0.11 -0.12 -1.14
C GLY A 10 -0.34 -0.70 -2.54
N LEU A 11 -0.72 -1.98 -2.62
CA LEU A 11 -1.03 -2.64 -3.89
C LEU A 11 -2.21 -1.96 -4.62
N ILE A 12 -3.26 -1.57 -3.88
CA ILE A 12 -4.43 -0.87 -4.43
C ILE A 12 -4.08 0.55 -4.91
N ARG A 13 -3.21 1.27 -4.18
CA ARG A 13 -2.75 2.60 -4.58
C ARG A 13 -1.95 2.58 -5.87
N HIS A 14 -1.18 1.51 -6.08
CA HIS A 14 -0.32 1.33 -7.25
C HIS A 14 -0.91 0.33 -8.26
N LYS A 15 -2.24 0.32 -8.41
CA LYS A 15 -3.00 -0.56 -9.32
C LYS A 15 -2.47 -0.60 -10.74
N THR A 16 -2.02 0.53 -11.29
CA THR A 16 -1.52 0.64 -12.67
C THR A 16 -0.19 -0.08 -12.85
N ILE A 17 0.70 0.03 -11.86
CA ILE A 17 2.00 -0.65 -11.86
C ILE A 17 1.77 -2.13 -11.61
N LEU A 18 0.94 -2.46 -10.62
CA LEU A 18 0.56 -3.84 -10.31
C LEU A 18 -0.06 -4.55 -11.52
N LEU A 19 -1.00 -3.92 -12.22
CA LEU A 19 -1.62 -4.48 -13.42
C LEU A 19 -0.58 -4.76 -14.50
N ARG A 20 0.32 -3.81 -14.74
CA ARG A 20 1.39 -3.98 -15.71
C ARG A 20 2.26 -5.17 -15.34
N GLU A 21 2.69 -5.28 -14.08
CA GLU A 21 3.50 -6.40 -13.65
C GLU A 21 2.73 -7.73 -13.74
N ILE A 22 1.44 -7.76 -13.39
CA ILE A 22 0.59 -8.95 -13.53
C ILE A 22 0.47 -9.41 -15.00
N CYS A 23 0.41 -8.49 -15.96
CA CYS A 23 0.25 -8.80 -17.38
C CYS A 23 1.59 -9.04 -18.10
N ASP A 24 2.62 -8.26 -17.78
CA ASP A 24 3.91 -8.26 -18.49
C ASP A 24 4.91 -9.24 -17.86
N THR A 25 4.69 -9.69 -16.63
CA THR A 25 5.60 -10.60 -15.91
C THR A 25 4.91 -11.90 -15.51
N ASN A 26 5.71 -12.94 -15.28
CA ASN A 26 5.23 -14.24 -14.81
C ASN A 26 5.07 -14.29 -13.28
N ILE A 27 4.76 -13.14 -12.65
CA ILE A 27 4.68 -13.03 -11.19
C ILE A 27 3.67 -14.04 -10.61
N LEU A 28 2.50 -14.20 -11.25
CA LEU A 28 1.48 -15.13 -10.76
C LEU A 28 1.98 -16.59 -10.76
N ASP A 29 2.65 -17.02 -11.83
CA ASP A 29 3.30 -18.34 -11.92
C ASP A 29 4.35 -18.55 -10.82
N VAL A 30 5.17 -17.54 -10.54
CA VAL A 30 6.17 -17.60 -9.47
C VAL A 30 5.49 -17.72 -8.11
N LEU A 31 4.39 -16.99 -7.87
CA LEU A 31 3.62 -17.06 -6.63
C LEU A 31 2.95 -18.42 -6.43
N VAL A 32 2.48 -19.05 -7.51
CA VAL A 32 1.94 -20.42 -7.48
C VAL A 32 3.04 -21.44 -7.20
N LYS A 33 4.20 -21.33 -7.86
CA LYS A 33 5.37 -22.20 -7.60
C LYS A 33 5.86 -22.11 -6.16
N LYS A 34 5.71 -20.95 -5.54
CA LYS A 34 6.04 -20.69 -4.14
C LYS A 34 4.95 -21.17 -3.15
N GLY A 35 3.81 -21.63 -3.63
CA GLY A 35 2.68 -22.06 -2.78
C GLY A 35 1.98 -20.90 -2.06
N ILE A 36 2.23 -19.67 -2.49
CA ILE A 36 1.56 -18.47 -1.97
C ILE A 36 0.15 -18.44 -2.57
N PHE A 37 0.07 -18.57 -3.90
CA PHE A 37 -1.19 -18.66 -4.65
C PHE A 37 -1.44 -20.12 -5.04
N ASN A 38 -2.71 -20.46 -5.28
CA ASN A 38 -3.06 -21.73 -5.89
C ASN A 38 -3.32 -21.55 -7.41
N VAL A 39 -3.41 -22.66 -8.14
CA VAL A 39 -3.66 -22.63 -9.60
C VAL A 39 -5.01 -22.00 -9.91
N GLY A 40 -6.02 -22.19 -9.07
CA GLY A 40 -7.33 -21.54 -9.21
C GLY A 40 -7.27 -20.02 -9.04
N ASP A 41 -6.44 -19.50 -8.12
CA ASP A 41 -6.23 -18.06 -7.94
C ASP A 41 -5.56 -17.46 -9.19
N LEU A 42 -4.58 -18.16 -9.76
CA LEU A 42 -3.92 -17.79 -11.01
C LEU A 42 -4.93 -17.73 -12.16
N GLU A 43 -5.71 -18.78 -12.37
CA GLU A 43 -6.74 -18.81 -13.42
C GLU A 43 -7.81 -17.72 -13.24
N LEU A 44 -8.24 -17.49 -11.99
CA LEU A 44 -9.20 -16.45 -11.66
C LEU A 44 -8.67 -15.05 -12.00
N ILE A 45 -7.43 -14.74 -11.63
CA ILE A 45 -6.83 -13.42 -11.90
C ILE A 45 -6.54 -13.25 -13.39
N THR A 46 -6.02 -14.29 -14.06
CA THR A 46 -5.69 -14.22 -15.50
C THR A 46 -6.95 -14.09 -16.37
N SER A 47 -8.03 -14.80 -16.00
CA SER A 47 -9.31 -14.76 -16.72
C SER A 47 -10.15 -13.51 -16.42
N ALA A 48 -9.82 -12.74 -15.38
CA ALA A 48 -10.53 -11.52 -15.02
C ALA A 48 -10.19 -10.34 -15.96
N PRO A 49 -11.10 -9.37 -16.11
CA PRO A 49 -10.79 -8.12 -16.81
C PRO A 49 -9.73 -7.32 -16.05
N ASP A 50 -8.97 -6.51 -16.77
CA ASP A 50 -7.84 -5.72 -16.23
C ASP A 50 -8.22 -4.83 -15.03
N SER A 51 -9.46 -4.32 -15.00
CA SER A 51 -9.98 -3.54 -13.87
C SER A 51 -10.12 -4.35 -12.58
N GLU A 52 -10.35 -5.66 -12.69
CA GLU A 52 -10.59 -6.58 -11.59
C GLU A 52 -9.36 -7.42 -11.22
N LYS A 53 -8.41 -7.63 -12.15
CA LYS A 53 -7.18 -8.40 -11.88
C LYS A 53 -6.48 -7.95 -10.59
N CYS A 54 -6.32 -6.64 -10.43
CA CYS A 54 -5.71 -6.07 -9.23
C CYS A 54 -6.57 -6.24 -7.98
N ASN A 55 -7.90 -6.19 -8.08
CA ASN A 55 -8.80 -6.42 -6.95
C ASN A 55 -8.68 -7.87 -6.48
N TYR A 56 -8.76 -8.83 -7.40
CA TYR A 56 -8.62 -10.25 -7.09
C TYR A 56 -7.24 -10.58 -6.53
N PHE A 57 -6.16 -10.02 -7.11
CA PHE A 57 -4.83 -10.19 -6.56
C PHE A 57 -4.75 -9.74 -5.10
N VAL A 58 -5.26 -8.55 -4.79
CA VAL A 58 -5.25 -8.02 -3.41
C VAL A 58 -6.16 -8.83 -2.49
N GLU A 59 -7.29 -9.33 -2.98
CA GLU A 59 -8.19 -10.19 -2.23
C GLU A 59 -7.54 -11.54 -1.87
N VAL A 60 -6.82 -12.16 -2.81
CA VAL A 60 -6.08 -13.39 -2.54
C VAL A 60 -4.98 -13.13 -1.52
N VAL A 61 -4.26 -12.01 -1.66
CA VAL A 61 -3.22 -11.57 -0.71
C VAL A 61 -3.79 -11.33 0.69
N SER A 62 -4.94 -10.68 0.80
CA SER A 62 -5.56 -10.37 2.10
C SER A 62 -6.01 -11.62 2.86
N LYS A 63 -6.29 -12.72 2.14
CA LYS A 63 -6.62 -14.03 2.70
C LYS A 63 -5.38 -14.86 3.08
N GLN A 64 -4.18 -14.46 2.67
CA GLN A 64 -2.96 -15.19 3.02
C GLN A 64 -2.50 -14.93 4.46
N SER A 65 -1.86 -15.94 5.06
CA SER A 65 -1.24 -15.82 6.37
C SER A 65 0.01 -14.93 6.33
N GLY A 66 0.32 -14.26 7.45
CA GLY A 66 1.47 -13.35 7.59
C GLY A 66 2.81 -13.91 7.09
N VAL A 67 3.04 -15.22 7.24
CA VAL A 67 4.26 -15.90 6.76
C VAL A 67 4.35 -15.87 5.23
N LYS A 68 3.25 -16.20 4.54
CA LYS A 68 3.17 -16.18 3.07
C LYS A 68 3.27 -14.76 2.52
N LEU A 69 2.81 -13.77 3.28
CA LEU A 69 2.93 -12.35 2.91
C LEU A 69 4.38 -11.86 2.94
N VAL A 70 5.18 -12.31 3.90
CA VAL A 70 6.61 -12.00 3.92
C VAL A 70 7.30 -12.58 2.68
N GLU A 71 6.96 -13.81 2.30
CA GLU A 71 7.50 -14.44 1.11
C GLU A 71 7.02 -13.76 -0.17
N LEU A 72 5.74 -13.39 -0.25
CA LEU A 72 5.18 -12.55 -1.32
C LEU A 72 5.97 -11.25 -1.48
N CYS A 73 6.21 -10.50 -0.40
CA CYS A 73 7.01 -9.28 -0.45
C CYS A 73 8.43 -9.53 -0.95
N SER A 74 9.05 -10.67 -0.60
CA SER A 74 10.37 -11.03 -1.09
C SER A 74 10.37 -11.36 -2.58
N VAL A 75 9.33 -12.03 -3.08
CA VAL A 75 9.16 -12.30 -4.51
C VAL A 75 8.93 -11.00 -5.28
N LEU A 76 8.04 -10.13 -4.79
CA LEU A 76 7.76 -8.83 -5.41
C LEU A 76 9.00 -7.94 -5.45
N ASP A 77 9.89 -8.01 -4.46
CA ASP A 77 11.16 -7.27 -4.47
C ASP A 77 12.11 -7.72 -5.59
N LYS A 78 12.05 -9.00 -5.96
CA LYS A 78 12.92 -9.61 -6.98
C LYS A 78 12.35 -9.49 -8.39
N GLU A 79 11.09 -9.89 -8.55
CA GLU A 79 10.41 -9.94 -9.85
C GLU A 79 9.91 -8.56 -10.28
N CYS A 80 9.43 -7.75 -9.32
CA CYS A 80 8.76 -6.46 -9.56
C CYS A 80 9.42 -5.32 -8.78
N PRO A 81 10.73 -5.05 -8.98
CA PRO A 81 11.49 -4.09 -8.16
C PRO A 81 10.92 -2.67 -8.20
N LYS A 82 10.27 -2.28 -9.30
CA LYS A 82 9.57 -1.00 -9.44
C LYS A 82 8.39 -0.91 -8.47
N LEU A 83 7.54 -1.93 -8.46
CA LEU A 83 6.39 -2.01 -7.55
C LEU A 83 6.84 -2.05 -6.09
N SER A 84 7.84 -2.88 -5.76
CA SER A 84 8.40 -2.94 -4.40
C SER A 84 8.96 -1.58 -3.92
N LYS A 85 9.66 -0.86 -4.81
CA LYS A 85 10.18 0.47 -4.50
C LYS A 85 9.06 1.48 -4.22
N GLU A 86 8.01 1.49 -5.04
CA GLU A 86 6.84 2.36 -4.81
C GLU A 86 6.10 1.99 -3.53
N LEU A 87 5.92 0.70 -3.22
CA LEU A 87 5.33 0.25 -1.95
C LEU A 87 6.15 0.70 -0.72
N LYS A 88 7.48 0.59 -0.78
CA LYS A 88 8.38 1.05 0.29
C LYS A 88 8.36 2.57 0.43
N ASN A 89 8.30 3.30 -0.69
CA ASN A 89 8.17 4.76 -0.70
C ASN A 89 6.82 5.22 -0.12
N ASP A 90 5.72 4.53 -0.44
CA ASP A 90 4.40 4.84 0.10
C ASP A 90 4.35 4.60 1.61
N ARG A 91 4.95 3.51 2.10
CA ARG A 91 5.15 3.27 3.53
C ARG A 91 5.99 4.36 4.19
N HIS A 92 7.06 4.82 3.53
CA HIS A 92 7.87 5.93 4.03
C HIS A 92 7.06 7.22 4.09
N ARG A 93 6.24 7.53 3.06
CA ARG A 93 5.29 8.66 3.10
C ARG A 93 4.23 8.49 4.18
N PHE A 94 3.73 7.29 4.44
CA PHE A 94 2.79 7.06 5.54
C PHE A 94 3.44 7.19 6.91
N ILE A 95 4.72 6.84 7.08
CA ILE A 95 5.42 7.00 8.35
C ILE A 95 5.86 8.46 8.54
N VAL A 96 6.31 9.13 7.47
CA VAL A 96 6.78 10.53 7.50
C VAL A 96 5.63 11.55 7.46
N ASN A 97 4.54 11.26 6.75
CA ASN A 97 3.31 12.08 6.76
C ASN A 97 2.22 11.53 7.70
N GLY A 98 2.47 10.42 8.40
CA GLY A 98 1.53 9.75 9.33
C GLY A 98 1.28 10.46 10.65
N PHE A 99 1.71 11.72 10.76
CA PHE A 99 1.28 12.65 11.81
C PHE A 99 0.68 13.94 11.24
N HIS A 100 0.27 13.97 9.96
CA HIS A 100 -0.24 15.22 9.37
C HIS A 100 -1.46 15.07 8.45
N SER A 101 -2.40 14.16 8.75
CA SER A 101 -3.75 14.21 8.14
C SER A 101 -4.86 13.56 8.97
N LEU A 102 -4.87 13.78 10.29
CA LEU A 102 -6.12 13.71 11.06
C LEU A 102 -6.18 14.76 12.19
N ASP A 103 -5.64 15.97 11.97
CA ASP A 103 -5.89 17.10 12.89
C ASP A 103 -5.96 18.49 12.25
N SER A 104 -5.83 18.62 10.92
CA SER A 104 -6.02 19.93 10.26
C SER A 104 -7.50 20.30 10.07
N ALA A 105 -8.31 20.14 11.11
CA ALA A 105 -9.62 20.77 11.24
C ALA A 105 -9.71 21.72 12.44
N LYS A 106 -8.74 21.72 13.37
CA LYS A 106 -8.72 22.68 14.47
C LYS A 106 -7.29 22.94 14.91
N GLU A 107 -6.70 24.03 14.43
CA GLU A 107 -5.80 24.91 15.21
C GLU A 107 -5.18 25.95 14.28
N ASN A 108 -5.94 27.01 14.01
CA ASN A 108 -5.31 28.32 13.92
C ASN A 108 -6.01 29.22 14.93
N MET A 109 -5.72 28.95 16.21
CA MET A 109 -5.93 29.91 17.29
C MET A 109 -4.93 31.04 17.10
N VAL A 110 -5.34 32.12 16.42
CA VAL A 110 -4.62 33.39 16.50
C VAL A 110 -4.86 33.94 17.91
N MET A 111 -3.92 33.68 18.83
CA MET A 111 -3.85 34.37 20.11
C MET A 111 -3.40 35.81 19.87
N SER A 112 -4.36 36.71 19.70
CA SER A 112 -4.10 38.15 19.80
C SER A 112 -4.01 38.55 21.28
N HIS A 113 -2.86 38.29 21.91
CA HIS A 113 -2.47 38.97 23.13
C HIS A 113 -1.60 40.18 22.76
N ASN A 114 -2.20 41.38 22.76
CA ASN A 114 -1.46 42.63 22.91
C ASN A 114 -2.01 43.36 24.13
N LEU A 115 -1.48 43.00 25.29
CA LEU A 115 -1.63 43.74 26.53
C LEU A 115 -0.54 44.83 26.55
N HIS A 116 -0.77 45.97 25.88
CA HIS A 116 0.04 47.15 26.14
C HIS A 116 -0.63 47.95 27.26
N ARG A 117 -0.14 47.68 28.47
CA ARG A 117 -0.35 48.48 29.69
C ARG A 117 0.34 49.85 29.54
N SER A 118 -0.12 50.82 30.32
CA SER A 118 0.43 52.15 30.66
C SER A 118 -0.29 53.30 29.91
N VAL A 119 -0.85 54.35 30.53
CA VAL A 119 -0.47 55.06 31.77
C VAL A 119 -1.72 55.74 32.37
N GLU A 120 -1.86 55.67 33.70
CA GLU A 120 -2.67 56.58 34.53
C GLU A 120 -1.98 57.95 34.63
N LEU A 121 -2.71 59.04 34.32
CA LEU A 121 -2.80 60.29 35.09
C LEU A 121 -3.81 61.25 34.45
#